data_AF-A0A6J6G946-F1
#
_entry.id   AF-A0A6J6G946-F1
#
_cell.length_a   1.000
_cell.length_b   1.000
_cell.length_c   1.000
_cell.angle_alpha   90.00
_cell.angle_beta   90.00
_cell.angle_gamma   90.00
#
_symmetry.space_group_name_H-M   'P 1'
#
loop_
_entity.id
_entity.type
_entity.pdbx_description
1 polymer ?
#
loop_
_entity_poly.entity_id
_entity_poly.type
_entity_poly.pdbx_seq_one_letter_code
_entity_poly.pdbx_strand_id
1 'polypeptide(L)'
;MTPSAGSFTIDNLTNGETYNLCIRAANGKGYSASSNCVEVTPSTVPDAPVLSDLRPRENGLRGTVEPGAYDGGSGVTAWEYQLNSGSWIEFADDVTFDGYVRIGSGLTNGQQYTVCVRAENIAGTSPASNCETVTPAPATEPSEPEITAIVADTTSATITVAEPSDGGADLVLFEYSLDDGATWSEAPDPTFPPLRGFAAVIGAVPSFFAVGITQTWVIDELSPGRSYAFKVRVTNDAGFTSISDTYRFTTLGGGLAMTGASFTLNLLMLASALFVAGTILRRRKNEFGFSA
;
A
#
# COMPACT_ATOMS: atom_id res chain seq x y z
N MET A 1 -17.13 45.05 44.24
CA MET A 1 -16.64 44.88 42.84
C MET A 1 -17.26 43.62 42.30
N THR A 2 -18.05 43.72 41.23
CA THR A 2 -18.50 42.55 40.48
C THR A 2 -17.31 42.01 39.68
N PRO A 3 -17.01 40.70 39.71
CA PRO A 3 -15.97 40.16 38.84
C PRO A 3 -16.39 40.35 37.39
N SER A 4 -15.55 41.04 36.61
CA SER A 4 -15.66 41.05 35.15
C SER A 4 -15.17 39.72 34.61
N ALA A 5 -15.84 39.17 33.60
CA ALA A 5 -15.25 38.09 32.81
C ALA A 5 -13.90 38.55 32.24
N GLY A 6 -12.90 37.69 32.30
CA GLY A 6 -11.57 37.91 31.75
C GLY A 6 -11.09 36.68 31.00
N SER A 7 -10.26 36.87 29.98
CA SER A 7 -9.56 35.81 29.26
C SER A 7 -8.06 35.92 29.52
N PHE A 8 -7.37 34.79 29.44
CA PHE A 8 -5.92 34.70 29.46
C PHE A 8 -5.49 33.64 28.46
N THR A 9 -4.28 33.78 27.92
CA THR A 9 -3.68 32.81 27.00
C THR A 9 -2.68 31.95 27.76
N ILE A 10 -2.64 30.66 27.43
CA ILE A 10 -1.61 29.73 27.89
C ILE A 10 -0.72 29.45 26.67
N ASP A 11 0.51 29.93 26.71
CA ASP A 11 1.49 29.74 25.65
C ASP A 11 2.36 28.50 25.90
N ASN A 12 3.09 28.06 24.87
CA ASN A 12 4.06 26.95 24.91
C ASN A 12 3.43 25.58 25.27
N LEU A 13 2.18 25.35 24.88
CA LEU A 13 1.60 24.01 24.85
C LEU A 13 2.13 23.23 23.65
N THR A 14 2.32 21.93 23.81
CA THR A 14 2.71 21.02 22.72
C THR A 14 1.46 20.61 21.94
N ASN A 15 1.51 20.73 20.62
CA ASN A 15 0.43 20.21 19.76
C ASN A 15 0.34 18.68 19.87
N GLY A 16 -0.88 18.14 19.83
CA GLY A 16 -1.15 16.71 19.98
C GLY A 16 -1.10 16.19 21.42
N GLU A 17 -0.63 16.98 22.38
CA GLU A 17 -0.73 16.63 23.80
C GLU A 17 -2.06 17.10 24.39
N THR A 18 -2.76 16.19 25.08
CA THR A 18 -3.99 16.55 25.80
C THR A 18 -3.64 17.14 27.17
N TYR A 19 -4.12 18.36 27.41
CA TYR A 19 -4.01 19.07 28.67
C TYR A 19 -5.36 19.11 29.37
N ASN A 20 -5.37 18.88 30.68
CA ASN A 20 -6.56 19.03 31.51
C ASN A 20 -6.47 20.35 32.30
N LEU A 21 -7.24 21.35 31.89
CA LEU A 21 -7.15 22.72 32.40
C LEU A 21 -8.22 23.00 33.44
N CYS A 22 -7.81 23.34 34.66
CA CYS A 22 -8.69 23.82 35.74
C CYS A 22 -8.14 25.12 36.32
N ILE A 23 -9.02 26.02 36.78
CA ILE A 23 -8.62 27.30 37.39
C ILE A 23 -9.07 27.37 38.86
N ARG A 24 -8.36 28.17 39.65
CA ARG A 24 -8.73 28.50 41.03
C ARG A 24 -8.48 29.98 41.30
N ALA A 25 -9.36 30.60 42.07
CA ALA A 25 -9.18 32.00 42.49
C ALA A 25 -8.23 32.07 43.69
N ALA A 26 -7.47 33.16 43.81
CA ALA A 26 -6.58 33.41 44.94
C ALA A 26 -6.87 34.79 45.55
N ASN A 27 -6.77 34.89 46.88
CA ASN A 27 -6.73 36.16 47.60
C ASN A 27 -5.69 36.09 48.74
N GLY A 28 -5.55 37.16 49.53
CA GLY A 28 -4.59 37.21 50.64
C GLY A 28 -4.81 36.20 51.78
N LYS A 29 -5.83 35.34 51.70
CA LYS A 29 -6.12 34.26 52.66
C LYS A 29 -5.88 32.86 52.07
N GLY A 30 -5.71 32.72 50.76
CA GLY A 30 -5.46 31.43 50.11
C GLY A 30 -6.18 31.26 48.77
N TYR A 31 -6.28 30.01 48.32
CA TYR A 31 -6.94 29.62 47.08
C TYR A 31 -8.35 29.09 47.33
N SER A 32 -9.24 29.28 46.35
CA SER A 32 -10.54 28.58 46.30
C SER A 32 -10.39 27.10 45.94
N ALA A 33 -11.50 26.36 45.98
CA ALA A 33 -11.60 25.09 45.25
C ALA A 33 -11.37 25.30 43.74
N SER A 34 -10.90 24.26 43.06
CA SER A 34 -10.75 24.24 41.60
C SER A 34 -12.12 24.30 40.90
N SER A 35 -12.15 24.90 39.72
CA SER A 35 -13.28 24.80 38.79
C SER A 35 -13.44 23.37 38.27
N ASN A 36 -14.50 23.14 37.47
CA ASN A 36 -14.50 22.03 36.53
C ASN A 36 -13.28 22.17 35.59
N CYS A 37 -12.68 21.04 35.24
CA CYS A 37 -11.58 21.00 34.30
C CYS A 37 -12.10 20.78 32.88
N VAL A 38 -11.35 21.25 31.88
CA VAL A 38 -11.64 21.06 30.46
C VAL A 38 -10.42 20.44 29.80
N GLU A 39 -10.64 19.38 29.01
CA GLU A 39 -9.61 18.80 28.17
C GLU A 39 -9.44 19.60 26.89
N VAL A 40 -8.19 19.91 26.55
CA VAL A 40 -7.83 20.57 25.30
C VAL A 40 -6.62 19.88 24.70
N THR A 41 -6.66 19.66 23.39
CA THR A 41 -5.52 19.19 22.61
C THR A 41 -5.23 20.24 21.55
N PRO A 42 -4.17 21.06 21.72
CA PRO A 42 -3.76 22.01 20.70
C PRO A 42 -3.36 21.30 19.41
N SER A 43 -3.60 21.94 18.27
CA SER A 43 -3.18 21.46 16.96
C SER A 43 -2.75 22.61 16.05
N THR A 44 -1.98 22.27 15.03
CA THR A 44 -1.62 23.15 13.91
C THR A 44 -1.82 22.39 12.60
N VAL A 45 -1.63 23.06 11.46
CA VAL A 45 -1.78 22.41 10.15
C VAL A 45 -0.73 21.31 9.97
N PRO A 46 -0.98 20.29 9.13
CA PRO A 46 0.02 19.27 8.85
C PRO A 46 1.25 19.84 8.14
N ASP A 47 2.36 19.12 8.23
CA ASP A 47 3.51 19.35 7.34
C ASP A 47 3.15 19.10 5.88
N ALA A 48 3.88 19.72 4.97
CA ALA A 48 3.70 19.50 3.53
C ALA A 48 3.91 18.01 3.19
N PRO A 49 3.04 17.42 2.36
CA PRO A 49 3.25 16.06 1.90
C PRO A 49 4.29 15.98 0.79
N VAL A 50 4.62 14.75 0.38
CA VAL A 50 5.51 14.48 -0.75
C VAL A 50 4.72 13.80 -1.86
N LEU A 51 4.81 14.34 -3.07
CA LEU A 51 4.32 13.70 -4.28
C LEU A 51 5.49 12.99 -4.96
N SER A 52 5.32 11.75 -5.37
CA SER A 52 6.33 10.97 -6.08
C SER A 52 5.70 10.00 -7.07
N ASP A 53 6.50 9.42 -7.95
CA ASP A 53 6.07 8.41 -8.93
C ASP A 53 4.84 8.85 -9.75
N LEU A 54 4.80 10.11 -10.20
CA LEU A 54 3.71 10.59 -11.02
C LEU A 54 3.80 10.00 -12.45
N ARG A 55 2.87 9.11 -12.78
CA ARG A 55 2.80 8.36 -14.04
C ARG A 55 1.60 8.77 -14.89
N PRO A 56 1.75 8.71 -16.23
CA PRO A 56 0.65 8.91 -17.15
C PRO A 56 -0.37 7.77 -17.04
N ARG A 57 -1.66 8.12 -17.15
CA ARG A 57 -2.73 7.17 -17.44
C ARG A 57 -3.55 7.69 -18.61
N GLU A 58 -4.40 6.82 -19.15
CA GLU A 58 -5.40 7.28 -20.10
C GLU A 58 -6.33 8.30 -19.44
N ASN A 59 -6.36 9.51 -20.01
CA ASN A 59 -7.20 10.62 -19.57
C ASN A 59 -7.06 11.01 -18.09
N GLY A 60 -5.91 10.72 -17.47
CA GLY A 60 -5.67 10.92 -16.05
C GLY A 60 -4.23 10.65 -15.69
N LEU A 61 -3.93 10.69 -14.39
CA LEU A 61 -2.60 10.40 -13.83
C LEU A 61 -2.72 9.51 -12.61
N ARG A 62 -1.62 8.85 -12.24
CA ARG A 62 -1.46 8.17 -10.95
C ARG A 62 -0.17 8.64 -10.31
N GLY A 63 -0.17 8.87 -9.02
CA GLY A 63 1.02 9.21 -8.26
C GLY A 63 1.02 8.53 -6.90
N THR A 64 2.12 8.68 -6.19
CA THR A 64 2.26 8.29 -4.79
C THR A 64 2.32 9.54 -3.92
N VAL A 65 1.46 9.61 -2.90
CA VAL A 65 1.39 10.70 -1.93
C VAL A 65 1.78 10.16 -0.56
N GLU A 66 2.85 10.70 -0.01
CA GLU A 66 3.31 10.39 1.34
C GLU A 66 2.99 11.57 2.28
N PRO A 67 2.50 11.31 3.51
CA PRO A 67 2.29 12.36 4.50
C PRO A 67 3.60 13.00 4.95
N GLY A 68 3.49 14.28 5.31
CA GLY A 68 4.55 14.99 6.00
C GLY A 68 4.90 14.31 7.33
N ALA A 69 6.05 14.65 7.89
CA ALA A 69 6.58 14.00 9.09
C ALA A 69 5.68 14.21 10.32
N TYR A 70 4.94 15.32 10.37
CA TYR A 70 4.03 15.64 11.46
C TYR A 70 2.64 16.03 10.94
N ASP A 71 1.59 15.47 11.55
CA ASP A 71 0.20 15.75 11.23
C ASP A 71 -0.33 17.02 11.90
N GLY A 72 0.51 17.76 12.62
CA GLY A 72 0.12 18.96 13.33
C GLY A 72 -0.53 18.71 14.69
N GLY A 73 -0.59 17.46 15.17
CA GLY A 73 -1.19 17.08 16.45
C GLY A 73 -2.68 16.72 16.33
N SER A 74 -3.18 16.57 15.10
CA SER A 74 -4.52 16.10 14.80
C SER A 74 -4.48 15.36 13.47
N GLY A 75 -5.14 14.20 13.39
CA GLY A 75 -5.11 13.37 12.20
C GLY A 75 -5.60 14.10 10.94
N VAL A 76 -4.94 13.83 9.82
CA VAL A 76 -5.33 14.34 8.49
C VAL A 76 -6.70 13.77 8.11
N THR A 77 -7.60 14.65 7.68
CA THR A 77 -8.99 14.33 7.33
C THR A 77 -9.29 14.43 5.85
N ALA A 78 -8.49 15.20 5.09
CA ALA A 78 -8.68 15.33 3.65
C ALA A 78 -7.35 15.57 2.93
N TRP A 79 -7.38 15.30 1.63
CA TRP A 79 -6.27 15.47 0.71
C TRP A 79 -6.77 16.15 -0.55
N GLU A 80 -5.99 17.07 -1.09
CA GLU A 80 -6.35 17.81 -2.29
C GLU A 80 -5.19 17.85 -3.27
N TYR A 81 -5.48 17.85 -4.56
CA TYR A 81 -4.53 18.09 -5.63
C TYR A 81 -4.89 19.34 -6.44
N GLN A 82 -3.92 19.90 -7.13
CA GLN A 82 -4.10 21.04 -8.03
C GLN A 82 -3.46 20.72 -9.39
N LEU A 83 -4.09 21.16 -10.48
CA LEU A 83 -3.57 21.03 -11.85
C LEU A 83 -3.20 22.41 -12.41
N ASN A 84 -1.99 22.58 -12.94
CA ASN A 84 -1.52 23.79 -13.63
C ASN A 84 -1.78 25.11 -12.85
N SER A 85 -1.63 25.09 -11.52
CA SER A 85 -1.96 26.22 -10.63
C SER A 85 -3.45 26.62 -10.62
N GLY A 86 -4.36 25.70 -10.98
CA GLY A 86 -5.82 25.89 -10.96
C GLY A 86 -6.44 25.85 -9.57
N SER A 87 -7.68 25.42 -9.44
CA SER A 87 -8.29 25.19 -8.11
C SER A 87 -7.74 23.92 -7.47
N TRP A 88 -7.73 23.90 -6.14
CA TRP A 88 -7.55 22.67 -5.38
C TRP A 88 -8.82 21.82 -5.50
N ILE A 89 -8.62 20.52 -5.67
CA ILE A 89 -9.65 19.52 -5.88
C ILE A 89 -9.38 18.42 -4.87
N GLU A 90 -10.37 18.13 -4.03
CA GLU A 90 -10.31 17.01 -3.10
C GLU A 90 -10.25 15.69 -3.88
N PHE A 91 -9.44 14.73 -3.40
CA PHE A 91 -9.43 13.40 -4.01
C PHE A 91 -10.83 12.76 -3.87
N ALA A 92 -11.32 12.14 -4.95
CA ALA A 92 -12.66 11.55 -4.98
C ALA A 92 -12.78 10.27 -4.15
N ASP A 93 -11.66 9.59 -3.92
CA ASP A 93 -11.55 8.39 -3.10
C ASP A 93 -10.73 8.73 -1.84
N ASP A 94 -11.02 8.06 -0.72
CA ASP A 94 -10.10 8.06 0.42
C ASP A 94 -8.71 7.65 -0.11
N VAL A 95 -7.69 8.48 0.13
CA VAL A 95 -6.30 8.12 -0.13
C VAL A 95 -5.99 6.92 0.75
N THR A 96 -6.24 5.72 0.21
CA THR A 96 -5.97 4.47 0.91
C THR A 96 -4.47 4.43 1.14
N PHE A 97 -4.09 4.12 2.38
CA PHE A 97 -2.76 4.38 2.95
C PHE A 97 -1.62 3.53 2.36
N ASP A 98 -1.83 2.95 1.17
CA ASP A 98 -0.80 2.35 0.33
C ASP A 98 -0.10 3.40 -0.55
N GLY A 99 -0.48 4.69 -0.42
CA GLY A 99 0.20 5.84 -1.00
C GLY A 99 -0.25 6.19 -2.42
N TYR A 100 -0.90 5.29 -3.17
CA TYR A 100 -1.30 5.56 -4.55
C TYR A 100 -2.59 6.39 -4.65
N VAL A 101 -2.57 7.41 -5.51
CA VAL A 101 -3.73 8.27 -5.80
C VAL A 101 -3.96 8.40 -7.30
N ARG A 102 -5.24 8.46 -7.70
CA ARG A 102 -5.63 8.89 -9.04
C ARG A 102 -5.77 10.41 -9.05
N ILE A 103 -5.16 11.05 -10.04
CA ILE A 103 -5.13 12.50 -10.16
C ILE A 103 -5.78 12.89 -11.47
N GLY A 104 -6.88 13.64 -11.35
CA GLY A 104 -7.65 14.11 -12.49
C GLY A 104 -8.45 13.01 -13.18
N SER A 105 -9.58 13.41 -13.76
CA SER A 105 -10.40 12.60 -14.66
C SER A 105 -10.70 13.42 -15.92
N GLY A 106 -10.57 12.81 -17.10
CA GLY A 106 -10.83 13.52 -18.35
C GLY A 106 -9.72 14.52 -18.73
N LEU A 107 -8.49 14.29 -18.27
CA LEU A 107 -7.33 15.04 -18.75
C LEU A 107 -7.11 14.75 -20.23
N THR A 108 -6.56 15.73 -20.96
CA THR A 108 -6.31 15.55 -22.39
C THR A 108 -4.98 14.82 -22.61
N ASN A 109 -5.01 13.66 -23.26
CA ASN A 109 -3.78 12.95 -23.66
C ASN A 109 -2.91 13.83 -24.56
N GLY A 110 -1.60 13.84 -24.31
CA GLY A 110 -0.63 14.69 -25.02
C GLY A 110 -0.52 16.12 -24.47
N GLN A 111 -1.41 16.55 -23.57
CA GLN A 111 -1.31 17.83 -22.88
C GLN A 111 -0.53 17.67 -21.57
N GLN A 112 0.49 18.49 -21.36
CA GLN A 112 1.26 18.44 -20.11
C GLN A 112 0.49 19.07 -18.95
N TYR A 113 0.58 18.45 -17.77
CA TYR A 113 0.00 18.94 -16.52
C TYR A 113 1.06 18.97 -15.41
N THR A 114 1.06 20.05 -14.63
CA THR A 114 1.81 20.14 -13.37
C THR A 114 0.86 19.88 -12.21
N VAL A 115 1.23 18.97 -11.32
CA VAL A 115 0.44 18.51 -10.18
C VAL A 115 1.15 18.87 -8.88
N CYS A 116 0.41 19.42 -7.92
CA CYS A 116 0.85 19.56 -6.53
C CYS A 116 -0.25 18.96 -5.62
N VAL A 117 0.12 18.52 -4.42
CA VAL A 117 -0.80 17.91 -3.43
C VAL A 117 -0.68 18.62 -2.09
N ARG A 118 -1.74 18.67 -1.29
CA ARG A 118 -1.73 19.13 0.11
C ARG A 118 -2.67 18.29 0.97
N ALA A 119 -2.46 18.37 2.28
CA ALA A 119 -3.26 17.67 3.29
C ALA A 119 -4.04 18.68 4.14
N GLU A 120 -5.13 18.24 4.75
CA GLU A 120 -5.96 19.04 5.66
C GLU A 120 -6.22 18.28 6.95
N ASN A 121 -6.13 18.97 8.09
CA ASN A 121 -6.66 18.50 9.37
C ASN A 121 -7.61 19.55 9.96
N ILE A 122 -8.08 19.35 11.19
CA ILE A 122 -9.01 20.29 11.85
C ILE A 122 -8.44 21.72 12.04
N ALA A 123 -7.13 21.89 12.04
CA ALA A 123 -6.48 23.20 12.14
C ALA A 123 -6.33 23.90 10.78
N GLY A 124 -6.51 23.17 9.67
CA GLY A 124 -6.53 23.68 8.31
C GLY A 124 -5.61 22.94 7.35
N THR A 125 -5.28 23.60 6.24
CA THR A 125 -4.51 23.02 5.12
C THR A 125 -3.01 23.21 5.27
N SER A 126 -2.26 22.17 4.92
CA SER A 126 -0.80 22.19 4.85
C SER A 126 -0.29 23.10 3.73
N PRO A 127 1.00 23.47 3.73
CA PRO A 127 1.68 23.88 2.51
C PRO A 127 1.59 22.79 1.44
N ALA A 128 1.72 23.17 0.16
CA ALA A 128 1.75 22.23 -0.94
C ALA A 128 3.03 21.39 -0.96
N SER A 129 2.93 20.18 -1.51
CA SER A 129 4.06 19.30 -1.83
C SER A 129 5.00 19.92 -2.87
N ASN A 130 6.09 19.20 -3.16
CA ASN A 130 6.75 19.34 -4.46
C ASN A 130 5.71 19.14 -5.58
N CYS A 131 5.86 19.91 -6.66
CA CYS A 131 5.03 19.74 -7.84
C CYS A 131 5.77 18.91 -8.88
N GLU A 132 5.08 17.95 -9.51
CA GLU A 132 5.61 17.14 -10.60
C GLU A 132 4.86 17.42 -11.90
N THR A 133 5.55 17.26 -13.02
CA THR A 133 4.99 17.54 -14.34
C THR A 133 5.00 16.27 -15.19
N VAL A 134 3.86 15.95 -15.77
CA VAL A 134 3.66 14.72 -16.56
C VAL A 134 2.66 14.99 -17.67
N THR A 135 2.74 14.19 -18.74
CA THR A 135 1.81 14.27 -19.87
C THR A 135 1.02 12.96 -19.92
N PRO A 136 -0.31 12.98 -19.64
CA PRO A 136 -1.17 11.82 -19.86
C PRO A 136 -1.02 11.28 -21.28
N ALA A 137 -1.14 9.97 -21.41
CA ALA A 137 -0.97 9.26 -22.66
C ALA A 137 -2.06 8.20 -22.80
N PRO A 138 -2.44 7.82 -24.04
CA PRO A 138 -3.32 6.68 -24.24
C PRO A 138 -2.74 5.44 -23.56
N ALA A 139 -3.62 4.61 -23.00
CA ALA A 139 -3.19 3.35 -22.43
C ALA A 139 -2.57 2.47 -23.52
N THR A 140 -1.60 1.68 -23.10
CA THR A 140 -0.95 0.63 -23.91
C THR A 140 -1.26 -0.71 -23.29
N GLU A 141 -1.10 -1.79 -24.07
CA GLU A 141 -1.18 -3.14 -23.52
C GLU A 141 -0.18 -3.29 -22.36
N PRO A 142 -0.50 -4.07 -21.31
CA PRO A 142 0.42 -4.23 -20.19
C PRO A 142 1.73 -4.91 -20.63
N SER A 143 2.78 -4.80 -19.82
CA SER A 143 4.04 -5.51 -20.12
C SER A 143 3.88 -7.02 -19.97
N GLU A 144 4.78 -7.79 -20.59
CA GLU A 144 4.83 -9.24 -20.39
C GLU A 144 4.93 -9.57 -18.88
N PRO A 145 4.07 -10.46 -18.35
CA PRO A 145 4.14 -10.90 -16.97
C PRO A 145 5.34 -11.83 -16.72
N GLU A 146 6.15 -11.52 -15.70
CA GLU A 146 7.33 -12.32 -15.33
C GLU A 146 6.97 -13.35 -14.25
N ILE A 147 7.14 -14.64 -14.57
CA ILE A 147 6.97 -15.73 -13.61
C ILE A 147 8.25 -15.84 -12.76
N THR A 148 8.13 -15.56 -11.46
CA THR A 148 9.28 -15.52 -10.55
C THR A 148 9.45 -16.83 -9.76
N ALA A 149 8.38 -17.60 -9.56
CA ALA A 149 8.46 -18.93 -8.95
C ALA A 149 7.29 -19.83 -9.36
N ILE A 150 7.58 -21.13 -9.42
CA ILE A 150 6.57 -22.20 -9.47
C ILE A 150 6.96 -23.26 -8.44
N VAL A 151 6.07 -23.55 -7.51
CA VAL A 151 6.22 -24.62 -6.51
C VAL A 151 5.12 -25.64 -6.73
N ALA A 152 5.47 -26.79 -7.31
CA ALA A 152 4.54 -27.86 -7.59
C ALA A 152 4.41 -28.82 -6.39
N ASP A 153 3.18 -29.22 -6.08
CA ASP A 153 2.83 -30.32 -5.20
C ASP A 153 2.25 -31.49 -6.03
N THR A 154 1.55 -32.42 -5.39
CA THR A 154 1.02 -33.66 -5.95
C THR A 154 -0.19 -33.37 -6.85
N THR A 155 -1.06 -32.46 -6.42
CA THR A 155 -2.29 -32.10 -7.14
C THR A 155 -2.48 -30.60 -7.30
N SER A 156 -1.46 -29.80 -7.01
CA SER A 156 -1.52 -28.35 -7.12
C SER A 156 -0.17 -27.74 -7.46
N ALA A 157 -0.17 -26.45 -7.82
CA ALA A 157 1.04 -25.66 -7.96
C ALA A 157 0.80 -24.23 -7.47
N THR A 158 1.71 -23.71 -6.66
CA THR A 158 1.75 -22.29 -6.30
C THR A 158 2.59 -21.54 -7.33
N ILE A 159 1.99 -20.54 -7.97
CA ILE A 159 2.62 -19.70 -9.00
C ILE A 159 2.82 -18.30 -8.42
N THR A 160 4.02 -17.76 -8.59
CA THR A 160 4.34 -16.38 -8.23
C THR A 160 4.73 -15.59 -9.47
N VAL A 161 4.06 -14.47 -9.70
CA VAL A 161 4.26 -13.59 -10.87
C VAL A 161 4.57 -12.18 -10.37
N ALA A 162 5.62 -11.56 -10.91
CA ALA A 162 5.87 -10.14 -10.66
C ALA A 162 4.81 -9.32 -11.40
N GLU A 163 4.29 -8.29 -10.75
CA GLU A 163 3.27 -7.45 -11.37
C GLU A 163 3.83 -6.76 -12.63
N PRO A 164 3.20 -6.98 -13.81
CA PRO A 164 3.59 -6.30 -15.02
C PRO A 164 3.22 -4.81 -14.94
N SER A 165 3.92 -3.98 -15.71
CA SER A 165 3.52 -2.60 -15.92
C SER A 165 2.11 -2.55 -16.51
N ASP A 166 1.25 -1.72 -15.91
CA ASP A 166 -0.17 -1.60 -16.26
C ASP A 166 -0.42 -0.89 -17.60
N GLY A 167 0.60 -0.25 -18.16
CA GLY A 167 0.52 0.43 -19.45
C GLY A 167 -0.32 1.71 -19.44
N GLY A 168 -0.66 2.24 -18.26
CA GLY A 168 -1.48 3.45 -18.10
C GLY A 168 -2.99 3.19 -17.97
N ALA A 169 -3.42 1.93 -17.84
CA ALA A 169 -4.79 1.52 -17.50
C ALA A 169 -4.76 0.40 -16.46
N ASP A 170 -5.85 0.23 -15.70
CA ASP A 170 -5.87 -0.79 -14.65
C ASP A 170 -5.76 -2.20 -15.25
N LEU A 171 -4.98 -3.06 -14.60
CA LEU A 171 -5.00 -4.49 -14.90
C LEU A 171 -6.38 -5.06 -14.49
N VAL A 172 -7.07 -5.69 -15.44
CA VAL A 172 -8.44 -6.18 -15.28
C VAL A 172 -8.49 -7.68 -15.04
N LEU A 173 -7.68 -8.47 -15.75
CA LEU A 173 -7.79 -9.92 -15.74
C LEU A 173 -6.44 -10.60 -15.94
N PHE A 174 -6.11 -11.57 -15.08
CA PHE A 174 -5.03 -12.52 -15.30
C PHE A 174 -5.60 -13.85 -15.78
N GLU A 175 -4.98 -14.41 -16.82
CA GLU A 175 -5.29 -15.76 -17.31
C GLU A 175 -4.03 -16.59 -17.37
N TYR A 176 -4.17 -17.89 -17.12
CA TYR A 176 -3.10 -18.86 -17.22
C TYR A 176 -3.43 -19.98 -18.20
N SER A 177 -2.37 -20.63 -18.69
CA SER A 177 -2.44 -21.83 -19.51
C SER A 177 -1.52 -22.89 -18.93
N LEU A 178 -1.95 -24.16 -18.99
CA LEU A 178 -1.18 -25.33 -18.56
C LEU A 178 -0.69 -26.19 -19.73
N ASP A 179 -1.02 -25.80 -20.96
CA ASP A 179 -0.79 -26.52 -22.21
C ASP A 179 -0.11 -25.63 -23.28
N ASP A 180 0.80 -24.77 -22.84
CA ASP A 180 1.65 -23.92 -23.70
C ASP A 180 0.87 -22.87 -24.52
N GLY A 181 -0.28 -22.44 -24.01
CA GLY A 181 -1.12 -21.40 -24.59
C GLY A 181 -2.25 -21.93 -25.50
N ALA A 182 -2.50 -23.24 -25.52
CA ALA A 182 -3.58 -23.82 -26.32
C ALA A 182 -4.96 -23.59 -25.69
N THR A 183 -5.05 -23.64 -24.36
CA THR A 183 -6.24 -23.29 -23.58
C THR A 183 -5.89 -22.32 -22.44
N TRP A 184 -6.84 -21.45 -22.11
CA TRP A 184 -6.70 -20.40 -21.11
C TRP A 184 -7.79 -20.52 -20.05
N SER A 185 -7.45 -20.21 -18.82
CA SER A 185 -8.35 -20.16 -17.66
C SER A 185 -8.05 -18.90 -16.87
N GLU A 186 -9.08 -18.31 -16.29
CA GLU A 186 -8.94 -17.18 -15.37
C GLU A 186 -8.15 -17.60 -14.14
N ALA A 187 -7.15 -16.80 -13.77
CA ALA A 187 -6.39 -17.01 -12.54
C ALA A 187 -7.30 -16.76 -11.33
N PRO A 188 -7.19 -17.56 -10.26
CA PRO A 188 -7.89 -17.26 -9.00
C PRO A 188 -7.51 -15.86 -8.51
N ASP A 189 -8.43 -15.18 -7.81
CA ASP A 189 -8.11 -13.92 -7.13
C ASP A 189 -6.86 -14.12 -6.25
N PRO A 190 -5.87 -13.21 -6.32
CA PRO A 190 -4.64 -13.35 -5.56
C PRO A 190 -4.98 -13.39 -4.07
N THR A 191 -4.61 -14.47 -3.38
CA THR A 191 -4.70 -14.49 -1.92
C THR A 191 -3.59 -13.60 -1.38
N PHE A 192 -3.95 -12.38 -0.97
CA PHE A 192 -3.02 -11.55 -0.20
C PHE A 192 -2.68 -12.29 1.11
N PRO A 193 -1.40 -12.47 1.47
CA PRO A 193 -1.09 -12.85 2.85
C PRO A 193 -1.72 -11.80 3.77
N PRO A 194 -2.33 -12.18 4.91
CA PRO A 194 -2.90 -11.20 5.81
C PRO A 194 -1.80 -10.22 6.20
N LEU A 195 -2.00 -8.94 5.86
CA LEU A 195 -1.19 -7.87 6.38
C LEU A 195 -1.24 -7.99 7.90
N ARG A 196 -0.10 -8.28 8.54
CA ARG A 196 0.00 -8.29 9.99
C ARG A 196 -0.34 -6.87 10.46
N GLY A 197 -1.59 -6.62 10.84
CA GLY A 197 -1.94 -5.38 11.51
C GLY A 197 -3.35 -4.82 11.39
N PHE A 198 -4.27 -5.34 10.56
CA PHE A 198 -5.60 -4.73 10.45
C PHE A 198 -6.76 -5.68 10.68
N ALA A 199 -7.63 -5.29 11.62
CA ALA A 199 -8.97 -5.83 11.79
C ALA A 199 -9.81 -5.39 10.58
N ALA A 200 -10.30 -6.37 9.81
CA ALA A 200 -11.17 -6.14 8.68
C ALA A 200 -12.44 -5.40 9.13
N VAL A 201 -12.62 -4.18 8.64
CA VAL A 201 -13.96 -3.61 8.49
C VAL A 201 -14.49 -4.13 7.16
N ILE A 202 -15.60 -4.85 7.27
CA ILE A 202 -16.27 -5.61 6.21
C ILE A 202 -16.83 -4.64 5.17
N GLY A 203 -16.65 -4.95 3.88
CA GLY A 203 -17.62 -4.55 2.85
C GLY A 203 -17.15 -3.74 1.65
N ALA A 204 -15.85 -3.68 1.35
CA ALA A 204 -15.32 -3.43 0.02
C ALA A 204 -13.83 -3.69 0.10
N VAL A 205 -13.30 -4.66 -0.64
CA VAL A 205 -11.87 -4.65 -0.94
C VAL A 205 -11.79 -3.78 -2.18
N PRO A 206 -11.43 -2.49 -2.09
CA PRO A 206 -11.26 -1.75 -3.32
C PRO A 206 -10.07 -2.38 -4.07
N SER A 207 -10.28 -2.68 -5.35
CA SER A 207 -9.28 -3.26 -6.24
C SER A 207 -8.16 -2.24 -6.49
N PHE A 208 -7.20 -2.16 -5.58
CA PHE A 208 -6.02 -1.33 -5.74
C PHE A 208 -4.79 -2.23 -5.68
N PHE A 209 -4.20 -2.50 -6.85
CA PHE A 209 -2.94 -3.21 -6.95
C PHE A 209 -1.78 -2.20 -6.87
N ALA A 210 -0.95 -2.38 -5.84
CA ALA A 210 0.24 -1.58 -5.60
C ALA A 210 1.38 -2.05 -6.51
N VAL A 211 1.89 -1.19 -7.40
CA VAL A 211 3.03 -1.51 -8.28
C VAL A 211 4.22 -1.97 -7.44
N GLY A 212 4.69 -3.20 -7.70
CA GLY A 212 5.84 -3.80 -7.02
C GLY A 212 5.52 -4.95 -6.06
N ILE A 213 4.27 -5.42 -6.01
CA ILE A 213 3.91 -6.64 -5.29
C ILE A 213 3.94 -7.86 -6.22
N THR A 214 4.44 -8.99 -5.74
CA THR A 214 4.29 -10.27 -6.45
C THR A 214 2.88 -10.80 -6.24
N GLN A 215 2.19 -11.18 -7.32
CA GLN A 215 0.94 -11.92 -7.23
C GLN A 215 1.24 -13.41 -7.01
N THR A 216 0.48 -14.06 -6.13
CA THR A 216 0.60 -15.50 -5.88
C THR A 216 -0.75 -16.18 -6.01
N TRP A 217 -0.81 -17.23 -6.81
CA TRP A 217 -2.00 -18.06 -7.01
C TRP A 217 -1.68 -19.52 -6.68
N VAL A 218 -2.71 -20.26 -6.25
CA VAL A 218 -2.66 -21.71 -6.16
C VAL A 218 -3.56 -22.27 -7.26
N ILE A 219 -3.00 -23.10 -8.12
CA ILE A 219 -3.72 -23.84 -9.15
C ILE A 219 -3.91 -25.26 -8.62
N ASP A 220 -5.14 -25.65 -8.34
CA ASP A 220 -5.51 -26.96 -7.82
C ASP A 220 -5.93 -27.94 -8.94
N GLU A 221 -6.32 -29.15 -8.54
CA GLU A 221 -6.84 -30.22 -9.42
C GLU A 221 -5.88 -30.67 -10.53
N LEU A 222 -4.57 -30.52 -10.31
CA LEU A 222 -3.54 -31.05 -11.20
C LEU A 222 -3.41 -32.56 -11.06
N SER A 223 -3.04 -33.23 -12.15
CA SER A 223 -2.79 -34.68 -12.19
C SER A 223 -1.41 -34.98 -11.58
N PRO A 224 -1.28 -35.93 -10.64
CA PRO A 224 0.02 -36.31 -10.07
C PRO A 224 1.02 -36.86 -11.09
N GLY A 225 2.29 -36.46 -10.97
CA GLY A 225 3.38 -36.90 -11.86
C GLY A 225 3.29 -36.40 -13.31
N ARG A 226 2.40 -35.44 -13.61
CA ARG A 226 2.18 -34.91 -14.96
C ARG A 226 3.03 -33.65 -15.19
N SER A 227 3.62 -33.57 -16.37
CA SER A 227 4.32 -32.37 -16.82
C SER A 227 3.35 -31.38 -17.47
N TYR A 228 3.53 -30.11 -17.12
CA TYR A 228 2.75 -28.98 -17.61
C TYR A 228 3.65 -27.94 -18.27
N ALA A 229 3.08 -27.20 -19.22
CA ALA A 229 3.71 -26.05 -19.87
C ALA A 229 2.91 -24.80 -19.51
N PHE A 230 3.38 -24.10 -18.49
CA PHE A 230 2.73 -22.95 -17.90
C PHE A 230 3.03 -21.67 -18.65
N LYS A 231 1.98 -20.88 -18.88
CA LYS A 231 2.04 -19.50 -19.37
C LYS A 231 1.02 -18.65 -18.64
N VAL A 232 1.26 -17.34 -18.58
CA VAL A 232 0.34 -16.35 -18.02
C VAL A 232 0.25 -15.15 -18.97
N ARG A 233 -0.93 -14.53 -19.03
CA ARG A 233 -1.17 -13.26 -19.71
C ARG A 233 -2.05 -12.38 -18.83
N VAL A 234 -1.99 -11.08 -19.03
CA VAL A 234 -2.86 -10.12 -18.35
C VAL A 234 -3.57 -9.25 -19.38
N THR A 235 -4.69 -8.63 -19.00
CA THR A 235 -5.44 -7.68 -19.82
C THR A 235 -5.68 -6.39 -19.06
N ASN A 236 -5.63 -5.26 -19.77
CA ASN A 236 -6.23 -3.99 -19.35
C ASN A 236 -7.25 -3.53 -20.41
N ASP A 237 -7.82 -2.34 -20.26
CA ASP A 237 -8.79 -1.79 -21.22
C ASP A 237 -8.22 -1.57 -22.64
N ALA A 238 -6.89 -1.51 -22.81
CA ALA A 238 -6.24 -1.41 -24.11
C ALA A 238 -6.08 -2.78 -24.82
N GLY A 239 -6.19 -3.89 -24.08
CA GLY A 239 -6.11 -5.24 -24.62
C GLY A 239 -5.24 -6.19 -23.79
N PHE A 240 -4.94 -7.34 -24.39
CA PHE A 240 -4.08 -8.37 -23.79
C PHE A 240 -2.60 -8.04 -23.99
N THR A 241 -1.77 -8.50 -23.05
CA THR A 241 -0.30 -8.45 -23.18
C THR A 241 0.25 -9.38 -24.25
N SER A 242 1.55 -9.22 -24.50
CA SER A 242 2.41 -10.36 -24.85
C SER A 242 2.33 -11.44 -23.77
N ILE A 243 2.15 -12.69 -24.20
CA ILE A 243 2.07 -13.86 -23.32
C ILE A 243 3.46 -14.12 -22.69
N SER A 244 3.51 -14.52 -21.42
CA SER A 244 4.76 -14.89 -20.76
C SER A 244 5.55 -15.96 -21.52
N ASP A 245 6.85 -16.04 -21.25
CA ASP A 245 7.66 -17.22 -21.50
C ASP A 245 7.00 -18.53 -21.01
N THR A 246 7.34 -19.65 -21.66
CA THR A 246 6.87 -20.99 -21.26
C THR A 246 7.69 -21.52 -20.08
N TYR A 247 7.04 -21.79 -18.96
CA TYR A 247 7.64 -22.47 -17.81
C TYR A 247 7.18 -23.92 -17.72
N ARG A 248 8.11 -24.86 -17.61
CA ARG A 248 7.78 -26.28 -17.49
C ARG A 248 7.95 -26.75 -16.05
N PHE A 249 6.92 -27.40 -15.52
CA PHE A 249 6.97 -28.03 -14.19
C PHE A 249 6.29 -29.41 -14.24
N THR A 250 6.60 -30.24 -13.25
CA THR A 250 5.99 -31.57 -13.09
C THR A 250 5.47 -31.67 -11.66
N THR A 251 4.21 -32.05 -11.50
CA THR A 251 3.63 -32.33 -10.17
C THR A 251 4.32 -33.52 -9.52
N LEU A 252 4.35 -33.56 -8.19
CA LEU A 252 4.89 -34.70 -7.47
C LEU A 252 4.06 -35.96 -7.80
N GLY A 253 4.74 -37.08 -8.04
CA GLY A 253 4.04 -38.35 -8.26
C GLY A 253 3.35 -38.81 -6.98
N GLY A 254 2.08 -39.24 -7.07
CA GLY A 254 1.29 -39.74 -5.93
C GLY A 254 1.78 -41.08 -5.34
N GLY A 255 3.04 -41.44 -5.56
CA GLY A 255 3.62 -42.72 -5.20
C GLY A 255 4.86 -42.57 -4.33
N LEU A 256 4.67 -42.59 -3.00
CA LEU A 256 5.53 -43.38 -2.14
C LEU A 256 4.65 -44.45 -1.46
N ALA A 257 4.26 -45.48 -2.22
CA ALA A 257 3.95 -46.75 -1.60
C ALA A 257 5.28 -47.28 -1.05
N MET A 258 5.50 -47.09 0.25
CA MET A 258 6.68 -47.60 0.94
C MET A 258 6.75 -49.12 0.82
N THR A 259 7.61 -49.61 -0.06
CA THR A 259 8.19 -50.95 0.07
C THR A 259 9.66 -50.89 -0.29
N GLY A 260 10.52 -50.92 0.74
CA GLY A 260 11.92 -51.27 0.61
C GLY A 260 12.91 -50.11 0.40
N ALA A 261 13.74 -49.91 1.44
CA ALA A 261 15.11 -49.41 1.39
C ALA A 261 15.38 -47.99 0.84
N SER A 262 15.60 -47.09 1.81
CA SER A 262 16.70 -46.11 1.84
C SER A 262 16.91 -45.20 0.63
N PHE A 263 16.38 -43.98 0.68
CA PHE A 263 17.04 -42.84 0.03
C PHE A 263 16.95 -41.56 0.87
N THR A 264 18.09 -40.87 0.90
CA THR A 264 18.35 -39.60 1.57
C THR A 264 17.41 -38.50 1.08
N LEU A 265 16.70 -37.88 2.02
CA LEU A 265 15.87 -36.70 1.79
C LEU A 265 16.75 -35.57 1.24
N ASN A 266 16.51 -35.14 0.00
CA ASN A 266 17.15 -33.96 -0.55
C ASN A 266 16.46 -32.73 0.06
N LEU A 267 16.86 -32.40 1.29
CA LEU A 267 16.44 -31.20 2.02
C LEU A 267 17.19 -30.00 1.41
N LEU A 268 16.77 -29.57 0.23
CA LEU A 268 17.33 -28.39 -0.41
C LEU A 268 16.23 -27.61 -1.14
N MET A 269 15.28 -27.04 -0.38
CA MET A 269 14.54 -25.81 -0.74
C MET A 269 13.66 -25.36 0.42
N LEU A 270 14.30 -25.09 1.57
CA LEU A 270 13.70 -24.29 2.65
C LEU A 270 14.66 -23.17 3.09
N ALA A 271 15.50 -22.70 2.16
CA ALA A 271 16.55 -21.71 2.43
C ALA A 271 16.38 -20.37 1.70
N SER A 272 15.26 -20.14 1.00
CA SER A 272 15.01 -18.86 0.30
C SER A 272 14.00 -17.95 1.01
N ALA A 273 13.19 -18.48 1.93
CA ALA A 273 12.22 -17.68 2.70
C ALA A 273 12.74 -17.20 4.07
N LEU A 274 14.00 -17.51 4.42
CA LEU A 274 14.59 -17.16 5.72
C LEU A 274 15.80 -16.21 5.62
N PHE A 275 15.91 -15.42 4.54
CA PHE A 275 16.98 -14.42 4.42
C PHE A 275 16.54 -12.96 4.64
N VAL A 276 15.26 -12.68 4.88
CA VAL A 276 14.80 -11.33 5.26
C VAL A 276 14.50 -11.19 6.77
N ALA A 277 14.36 -12.29 7.52
CA ALA A 277 14.13 -12.24 8.97
C ALA A 277 15.43 -12.29 9.83
N GLY A 278 16.57 -12.66 9.25
CA GLY A 278 17.84 -12.88 9.98
C GLY A 278 18.67 -11.63 10.25
N THR A 279 18.44 -10.53 9.53
CA THR A 279 19.30 -9.34 9.59
C THR A 279 18.82 -8.29 10.61
N ILE A 280 17.57 -8.37 11.08
CA ILE A 280 17.01 -7.43 12.08
C ILE A 280 17.28 -7.87 13.53
N LEU A 281 17.52 -9.17 13.78
CA LEU A 281 17.75 -9.69 15.14
C LEU A 281 19.22 -9.63 15.61
N ARG A 282 20.18 -9.24 14.74
CA ARG A 282 21.59 -9.05 15.13
C ARG A 282 21.98 -7.62 15.52
N ARG A 283 21.07 -6.63 15.45
CA ARG A 283 21.32 -5.28 15.99
C ARG A 283 20.78 -5.04 17.41
N ARG A 284 20.06 -5.98 18.03
CA ARG A 284 19.58 -5.85 19.43
C ARG A 284 20.29 -6.74 20.47
N LYS A 285 21.49 -7.25 20.16
CA LYS A 285 22.32 -7.99 21.14
C LYS A 285 23.61 -7.29 21.58
N ASN A 286 23.91 -6.10 21.05
CA ASN A 286 25.09 -5.33 21.42
C ASN A 286 24.80 -4.13 22.35
N GLU A 287 23.56 -3.91 22.80
CA GLU A 287 23.20 -2.75 23.66
C GLU A 287 22.89 -3.08 25.13
N PHE A 288 22.96 -4.35 25.57
CA PHE A 288 22.83 -4.68 26.99
C PHE A 288 23.97 -5.60 27.45
N GLY A 289 25.13 -4.99 27.70
CA GLY A 289 26.20 -5.62 28.46
C GLY A 289 25.90 -5.51 29.96
N PHE A 290 25.59 -6.63 30.62
CA PHE A 290 25.71 -6.75 32.07
C PHE A 290 27.11 -7.29 32.40
N SER A 291 27.89 -6.50 33.15
CA SER A 291 29.11 -6.92 33.82
C SER A 291 28.79 -7.94 34.91
N ALA A 292 29.68 -8.92 35.07
CA ALA A 292 29.84 -9.70 36.29
C ALA A 292 30.28 -8.81 37.47
#